data_AF-A0A9P3JZN8-F1
#
_entry.id   AF-A0A9P3JZN8-F1
#
_cell.length_a   1.000
_cell.length_b   1.000
_cell.length_c   1.000
_cell.angle_alpha   90.00
_cell.angle_beta   90.00
_cell.angle_gamma   90.00
#
_symmetry.space_group_name_H-M   'P 1'
#
loop_
_entity.id
_entity.type
_entity.pdbx_description
1 polymer ?
#
loop_
_entity_poly.entity_id
_entity_poly.type
_entity_poly.pdbx_seq_one_letter_code
_entity_poly.pdbx_strand_id
1 'polypeptide(L)'
;MKVLQPCAGLLTNHEVFQLLTDRGAMGAVDVSQGGMGPAAIECQVYRYLCAAPAATQTRAAVAACTERAASFGLTRAETLQLVNLRPSQPVEAHLIISDCEMRLQVTGWSSYYKRLKKRCQQHQK
;
A
#
# COMPACT_ATOMS: atom_id res chain seq x y z
N MET A 1 19.25 25.08 -2.26
CA MET A 1 18.54 24.30 -1.22
C MET A 1 19.54 23.43 -0.47
N LYS A 2 19.35 23.21 0.83
CA LYS A 2 20.07 22.19 1.61
C LYS A 2 19.06 21.14 2.08
N VAL A 3 19.38 19.86 1.95
CA VAL A 3 18.55 18.76 2.47
C VAL A 3 18.82 18.62 3.95
N LEU A 4 17.79 18.80 4.79
CA LEU A 4 17.91 18.69 6.25
C LEU A 4 17.81 17.24 6.72
N GLN A 5 16.87 16.48 6.14
CA GLN A 5 16.64 15.08 6.48
C GLN A 5 16.34 14.28 5.20
N PRO A 6 17.16 13.29 4.82
CA PRO A 6 16.96 12.53 3.58
C PRO A 6 15.76 11.58 3.65
N CYS A 7 15.48 11.02 4.84
CA CYS A 7 14.37 10.11 5.08
C CYS A 7 13.54 10.61 6.27
N ALA A 8 12.50 11.39 6.01
CA ALA A 8 11.61 11.93 7.04
C ALA A 8 10.58 10.89 7.53
N GLY A 9 10.17 9.97 6.66
CA GLY A 9 9.16 8.97 6.98
C GLY A 9 8.88 8.01 5.82
N LEU A 10 8.06 7.01 6.11
CA LEU A 10 7.54 6.07 5.13
C LEU A 10 6.16 6.54 4.68
N LEU A 11 5.89 6.43 3.38
CA LEU A 11 4.60 6.76 2.78
C LEU A 11 3.99 5.51 2.16
N THR A 12 2.73 5.25 2.47
CA THR A 12 1.95 4.17 1.86
C THR A 12 1.52 4.56 0.45
N ASN A 13 1.33 3.56 -0.42
CA ASN A 13 0.82 3.77 -1.77
C ASN A 13 -0.57 4.43 -1.74
N HIS A 14 -1.37 4.17 -0.70
CA HIS A 14 -2.67 4.79 -0.51
C HIS A 14 -2.58 6.29 -0.21
N GLU A 15 -1.67 6.72 0.65
CA GLU A 15 -1.46 8.15 0.95
C GLU A 15 -0.97 8.92 -0.28
N VAL A 16 -0.06 8.33 -1.06
CA VAL A 16 0.41 8.92 -2.32
C VAL A 16 -0.74 8.98 -3.33
N PHE A 17 -1.55 7.93 -3.42
CA PHE A 17 -2.73 7.90 -4.31
C PHE A 17 -3.74 9.00 -3.94
N GLN A 18 -4.04 9.18 -2.65
CA GLN A 18 -4.91 10.25 -2.17
C GLN A 18 -4.35 11.62 -2.53
N LEU A 19 -3.06 11.86 -2.25
CA LEU A 19 -2.40 13.13 -2.57
C LEU A 19 -2.48 13.46 -4.07
N LEU A 20 -2.24 12.48 -4.94
CA LEU A 20 -2.32 12.68 -6.39
C LEU A 20 -3.77 12.89 -6.87
N THR A 21 -4.73 12.23 -6.22
CA THR A 21 -6.17 12.45 -6.49
C THR A 21 -6.56 13.87 -6.13
N ASP A 22 -6.16 14.36 -4.95
CA ASP A 22 -6.44 15.71 -4.48
C ASP A 22 -5.79 16.79 -5.37
N ARG A 23 -4.64 16.48 -5.98
CA ARG A 23 -3.95 17.34 -6.96
C ARG A 23 -4.56 17.31 -8.35
N GLY A 24 -5.52 16.43 -8.63
CA GLY A 24 -6.16 16.33 -9.94
C GLY A 24 -5.34 15.56 -10.99
N ALA A 25 -4.43 14.68 -10.58
CA ALA A 25 -3.62 13.84 -11.49
C ALA A 25 -4.45 12.82 -12.32
N MET A 26 -5.77 12.80 -12.14
CA MET A 26 -6.74 12.02 -12.90
C MET A 26 -6.97 12.59 -14.32
N GLY A 27 -6.65 13.87 -14.54
CA GLY A 27 -6.78 14.51 -15.84
C GLY A 27 -5.85 13.88 -16.88
N ALA A 28 -6.37 13.59 -18.07
CA ALA A 28 -5.58 13.19 -19.22
C ALA A 28 -4.61 14.34 -19.56
N VAL A 29 -3.39 14.30 -19.00
CA VAL A 29 -2.27 14.99 -19.62
C VAL A 29 -2.18 14.38 -21.00
N ASP A 30 -2.49 15.19 -22.01
CA ASP A 30 -2.41 14.78 -23.40
C ASP A 30 -0.97 14.33 -23.66
N VAL A 31 -0.76 13.00 -23.63
CA VAL A 31 0.55 12.37 -23.79
C VAL A 31 1.12 12.69 -25.18
N SER A 32 0.27 13.19 -26.10
CA SER A 32 0.69 13.69 -27.41
C SER A 32 1.61 14.91 -27.35
N GLN A 33 1.65 15.65 -26.23
CA GLN A 33 2.49 16.84 -26.07
C GLN A 33 3.83 16.59 -25.37
N GLY A 34 4.41 15.38 -25.38
CA GLY A 34 5.84 15.18 -25.07
C GLY A 34 6.38 15.87 -23.79
N GLY A 35 5.53 16.07 -22.79
CA GLY A 35 5.82 16.98 -21.69
C GLY A 35 6.66 16.31 -20.62
N MET A 36 7.97 16.58 -20.60
CA MET A 36 8.88 16.24 -19.49
C MET A 36 8.63 17.15 -18.27
N GLY A 37 7.39 17.24 -17.81
CA GLY A 37 6.97 18.05 -16.68
C GLY A 37 6.56 17.22 -15.46
N PRO A 38 6.52 17.82 -14.25
CA PRO A 38 6.12 17.12 -13.02
C PRO A 38 4.71 16.52 -13.14
N ALA A 39 3.79 17.16 -13.87
CA ALA A 39 2.44 16.66 -14.10
C ALA A 39 2.41 15.32 -14.87
N ALA A 40 3.33 15.10 -15.82
CA ALA A 40 3.40 13.83 -16.56
C ALA A 40 3.84 12.68 -15.65
N ILE A 41 4.81 12.95 -14.77
CA ILE A 41 5.27 11.98 -13.76
C ILE A 41 4.13 11.69 -12.77
N GLU A 42 3.44 12.70 -12.28
CA GLU A 42 2.29 12.55 -11.38
C GLU A 42 1.18 11.69 -12.01
N CYS A 43 0.85 11.91 -13.29
CA CYS A 43 -0.10 11.06 -14.02
C CYS A 43 0.40 9.63 -14.19
N GLN A 44 1.68 9.42 -14.50
CA GLN A 44 2.25 8.06 -14.63
C GLN A 44 2.18 7.30 -13.31
N VAL A 45 2.55 7.95 -12.20
CA VAL A 45 2.46 7.36 -10.85
C VAL A 45 1.00 7.11 -10.49
N TYR A 46 0.09 8.04 -10.77
CA TYR A 46 -1.34 7.86 -10.53
C TYR A 46 -1.89 6.64 -11.28
N ARG A 47 -1.56 6.48 -12.57
CA ARG A 47 -1.96 5.32 -13.38
C ARG A 47 -1.42 4.00 -12.83
N TYR A 48 -0.18 3.98 -12.36
CA TYR A 48 0.38 2.80 -11.69
C TYR A 48 -0.40 2.47 -10.41
N LEU A 49 -0.69 3.48 -9.59
CA LEU A 49 -1.42 3.31 -8.33
C LEU A 49 -2.89 2.92 -8.53
N CYS A 50 -3.52 3.33 -9.64
CA CYS A 50 -4.85 2.88 -10.06
C CYS A 50 -4.89 1.35 -10.29
N ALA A 51 -3.84 0.78 -10.89
CA ALA A 51 -3.73 -0.66 -11.11
C ALA A 51 -3.29 -1.42 -9.84
N ALA A 52 -2.75 -0.72 -8.85
CA ALA A 52 -2.28 -1.29 -7.60
C ALA A 52 -3.43 -1.42 -6.57
N PRO A 53 -3.22 -2.21 -5.49
CA PRO A 53 -4.13 -2.25 -4.35
C PRO A 53 -4.33 -0.90 -3.63
N ALA A 54 -3.67 0.19 -4.02
CA ALA A 54 -3.88 1.50 -3.40
C ALA A 54 -5.27 2.07 -3.71
N ALA A 55 -5.78 1.83 -4.93
CA ALA A 55 -7.00 2.45 -5.45
C ALA A 55 -8.29 1.99 -4.76
N THR A 56 -8.33 0.73 -4.30
CA THR A 56 -9.51 0.15 -3.62
C THR A 56 -9.40 0.19 -2.10
N GLN A 57 -8.31 0.72 -1.55
CA GLN A 57 -8.09 0.85 -0.11
C GLN A 57 -8.80 2.09 0.45
N THR A 58 -9.15 2.04 1.74
CA THR A 58 -9.65 3.18 2.50
C THR A 58 -8.72 3.48 3.67
N ARG A 59 -8.73 4.73 4.14
CA ARG A 59 -7.91 5.15 5.29
C ARG A 59 -8.17 4.30 6.54
N ALA A 60 -9.42 3.93 6.78
CA ALA A 60 -9.79 3.04 7.87
C ALA A 60 -9.21 1.62 7.71
N ALA A 61 -9.20 1.09 6.48
CA ALA A 61 -8.61 -0.22 6.21
C ALA A 61 -7.10 -0.23 6.44
N VAL A 62 -6.40 0.84 6.01
CA VAL A 62 -4.96 1.03 6.25
C VAL A 62 -4.65 1.10 7.73
N ALA A 63 -5.33 1.98 8.48
CA ALA A 63 -5.12 2.12 9.93
C ALA A 63 -5.33 0.79 10.68
N ALA A 64 -6.44 0.10 10.38
CA ALA A 64 -6.73 -1.18 11.00
C ALA A 64 -5.71 -2.27 10.61
N CYS A 65 -5.09 -2.18 9.44
CA CYS A 65 -4.00 -3.07 9.02
C CYS A 65 -2.74 -2.80 9.85
N THR A 66 -2.37 -1.53 10.02
CA THR A 66 -1.21 -1.11 10.81
C THR A 66 -1.33 -1.50 12.29
N GLU A 67 -2.49 -1.28 12.91
CA GLU A 67 -2.75 -1.68 14.30
C GLU A 67 -2.63 -3.20 14.49
N ARG A 68 -3.17 -3.98 13.55
CA ARG A 68 -3.04 -5.45 13.60
C ARG A 68 -1.59 -5.89 13.37
N ALA A 69 -0.88 -5.27 12.43
CA ALA A 69 0.53 -5.57 12.18
C ALA A 69 1.38 -5.35 13.44
N ALA A 70 1.09 -4.30 14.21
CA ALA A 70 1.74 -4.05 15.50
C ALA A 70 1.50 -5.19 16.51
N SER A 71 0.31 -5.80 16.54
CA SER A 71 0.01 -6.93 17.44
C SER A 71 0.81 -8.20 17.14
N PHE A 72 1.28 -8.37 15.91
CA PHE A 72 2.18 -9.47 15.51
C PHE A 72 3.66 -9.08 15.62
N GLY A 73 3.95 -7.90 16.17
CA GLY A 73 5.30 -7.36 16.29
C GLY A 73 5.96 -7.07 14.95
N LEU A 74 5.19 -6.85 13.85
CA LEU A 74 5.75 -6.57 12.53
C LEU A 74 6.54 -5.25 12.52
N THR A 75 7.64 -5.23 11.77
CA THR A 75 8.41 -4.00 11.58
C THR A 75 7.62 -3.00 10.72
N ARG A 76 8.04 -1.73 10.75
CA ARG A 76 7.41 -0.68 9.93
C ARG A 76 7.51 -0.99 8.43
N ALA A 77 8.61 -1.59 7.99
CA ALA A 77 8.83 -1.96 6.59
C ALA A 77 7.93 -3.13 6.16
N GLU A 78 7.82 -4.18 6.97
CA GLU A 78 6.92 -5.32 6.72
C GLU A 78 5.47 -4.87 6.68
N THR A 79 5.08 -3.99 7.62
CA THR A 79 3.74 -3.40 7.67
C THR A 79 3.45 -2.58 6.41
N LEU A 80 4.41 -1.76 5.97
CA LEU A 80 4.29 -0.96 4.75
C LEU A 80 4.11 -1.86 3.51
N GLN A 81 4.91 -2.91 3.38
CA GLN A 81 4.80 -3.86 2.26
C GLN A 81 3.48 -4.61 2.28
N LEU A 82 3.01 -5.02 3.46
CA LEU A 82 1.74 -5.72 3.61
C LEU A 82 0.54 -4.84 3.23
N VAL A 83 0.57 -3.55 3.57
CA VAL A 83 -0.43 -2.56 3.15
C VAL A 83 -0.37 -2.31 1.64
N ASN A 84 0.82 -2.15 1.07
CA ASN A 84 1.01 -1.79 -0.33
C ASN A 84 0.70 -2.95 -1.30
N LEU A 85 1.18 -4.15 -1.00
CA LEU A 85 1.07 -5.34 -1.86
C LEU A 85 -0.21 -6.11 -1.61
N ARG A 86 -0.76 -6.04 -0.40
CA ARG A 86 -2.00 -6.72 0.01
C ARG A 86 -2.01 -8.20 -0.41
N PRO A 87 -1.13 -9.03 0.18
CA PRO A 87 -0.98 -10.42 -0.22
C PRO A 87 -2.31 -11.16 -0.12
N SER A 88 -2.66 -11.85 -1.21
CA SER A 88 -3.87 -12.66 -1.34
C SER A 88 -3.61 -14.13 -1.08
N GLN A 89 -2.34 -14.57 -1.19
CA GLN A 89 -1.90 -15.93 -0.91
C GLN A 89 -0.97 -16.00 0.31
N PRO A 90 -0.96 -17.11 1.06
CA PRO A 90 -0.07 -17.24 2.22
C PRO A 90 1.40 -17.17 1.80
N VAL A 91 1.76 -17.76 0.65
CA VAL A 91 3.13 -17.73 0.11
C VAL A 91 3.63 -16.30 -0.09
N GLU A 92 2.78 -15.38 -0.54
CA GLU A 92 3.13 -13.97 -0.71
C GLU A 92 3.42 -13.29 0.63
N ALA A 93 2.72 -13.66 1.70
CA ALA A 93 2.99 -13.14 3.03
C ALA A 93 4.31 -13.66 3.61
N HIS A 94 4.70 -14.90 3.32
CA HIS A 94 6.01 -15.45 3.70
C HIS A 94 7.17 -14.72 3.01
N LEU A 95 6.95 -14.13 1.83
CA LEU A 95 7.95 -13.31 1.13
C LEU A 95 8.10 -11.91 1.75
N ILE A 96 7.09 -11.43 2.47
CA ILE A 96 7.07 -10.10 3.08
C ILE A 96 7.56 -10.15 4.53
N ILE A 97 7.12 -11.14 5.30
CA ILE A 97 7.36 -11.22 6.75
C ILE A 97 8.53 -12.16 7.03
N SER A 98 9.54 -11.65 7.72
CA SER A 98 10.66 -12.48 8.19
C SER A 98 10.21 -13.37 9.36
N ASP A 99 10.68 -14.62 9.37
CA ASP A 99 10.31 -15.63 10.37
C ASP A 99 8.79 -15.75 10.57
N CYS A 100 8.07 -15.68 9.45
CA CYS A 100 6.60 -15.68 9.36
C CYS A 100 5.97 -16.79 10.23
N GLU A 101 6.53 -18.00 10.19
CA GLU A 101 6.01 -19.13 10.98
C GLU A 101 6.12 -18.89 12.49
N MET A 102 7.30 -18.49 12.98
CA MET A 102 7.53 -18.27 14.42
C MET A 102 6.68 -17.13 14.97
N ARG A 103 6.51 -16.05 14.21
CA ARG A 103 5.77 -14.84 14.65
C ARG A 103 4.25 -15.01 14.59
N LEU A 104 3.77 -15.88 13.70
CA LEU A 104 2.33 -16.04 13.43
C LEU A 104 1.75 -17.36 13.96
N GLN A 105 2.58 -18.26 14.51
CA GLN A 105 2.16 -19.47 15.23
C GLN A 105 1.36 -19.15 16.50
N VAL A 106 1.65 -18.05 17.20
CA VAL A 106 1.06 -17.73 18.51
C VAL A 106 -0.41 -17.31 18.44
N THR A 107 -0.90 -16.83 17.28
CA THR A 107 -2.27 -16.31 17.15
C THR A 107 -2.89 -16.60 15.77
N GLY A 108 -3.32 -17.84 15.54
CA GLY A 108 -4.42 -18.17 14.62
C GLY A 108 -4.36 -17.55 13.21
N TRP A 109 -3.25 -17.75 12.48
CA TRP A 109 -3.02 -17.28 11.11
C TRP A 109 -4.18 -17.55 10.13
N SER A 110 -4.80 -18.72 10.21
CA SER A 110 -5.98 -19.08 9.39
C SER A 110 -7.14 -18.10 9.54
N SER A 111 -7.31 -17.50 10.71
CA SER A 111 -8.38 -16.52 10.98
C SER A 111 -8.00 -15.12 10.48
N TYR A 112 -6.73 -14.73 10.59
CA TYR A 112 -6.21 -13.47 10.02
C TYR A 112 -6.32 -13.47 8.49
N TYR A 113 -5.85 -14.53 7.84
CA TYR A 113 -5.89 -14.68 6.38
C TYR A 113 -7.32 -14.75 5.83
N LYS A 114 -8.23 -15.51 6.46
CA LYS A 114 -9.66 -15.52 6.07
C LYS A 114 -10.28 -14.13 6.14
N ARG A 115 -9.90 -13.31 7.12
CA ARG A 115 -10.40 -11.93 7.28
C ARG A 115 -9.76 -10.94 6.31
N LEU A 116 -8.49 -11.14 5.97
CA LEU A 116 -7.77 -10.35 4.97
C LEU A 116 -8.39 -10.62 3.59
N LYS A 117 -8.54 -11.89 3.23
CA LYS A 117 -9.19 -12.33 1.97
C LYS A 117 -10.64 -11.84 1.85
N LYS A 118 -11.43 -11.90 2.93
CA LYS A 118 -12.83 -11.41 2.95
C LYS A 118 -12.92 -9.91 2.67
N ARG A 119 -12.02 -9.10 3.25
CA ARG A 119 -11.96 -7.66 2.99
C ARG A 119 -11.38 -7.30 1.62
N CYS A 120 -10.42 -8.08 1.11
CA CYS A 120 -9.92 -7.92 -0.26
C CYS A 120 -11.02 -8.14 -1.29
N GLN A 121 -11.86 -9.17 -1.11
CA GLN A 121 -12.93 -9.54 -2.05
C GLN A 121 -14.16 -8.60 -1.98
N GLN A 122 -14.42 -7.97 -0.84
CA GLN A 122 -15.58 -7.08 -0.66
C GLN A 122 -15.48 -5.74 -1.41
N HIS A 123 -14.28 -5.34 -1.84
CA HIS A 123 -14.04 -4.07 -2.54
C HIS A 123 -13.59 -4.25 -4.00
N GLN A 124 -13.74 -5.46 -4.55
CA GLN A 124 -13.39 -5.79 -5.93
C GLN A 124 -14.63 -5.92 -6.85
N LYS A 125 -15.77 -5.39 -6.40
CA LYS A 125 -17.01 -5.24 -7.19
C LYS A 125 -17.24 -3.78 -7.53
#